data_AF-A0A8T7HXU6-F1
#
_entry.id   AF-A0A8T7HXU6-F1
#
_cell.length_a   1.000
_cell.length_b   1.000
_cell.length_c   1.000
_cell.angle_alpha   90.00
_cell.angle_beta   90.00
_cell.angle_gamma   90.00
#
_symmetry.space_group_name_H-M   'P 1'
#
loop_
_entity.id
_entity.type
_entity.pdbx_description
1 polymer ?
#
loop_
_entity_poly.entity_id
_entity_poly.type
_entity_poly.pdbx_seq_one_letter_code
_entity_poly.pdbx_strand_id
1 'polypeptide(L)'
;MPAQNEYLAFISYRHADNKVPGRQWATWLHQALETYQVPEDLVGQTNERGDVIPARIFPVFRDEDELPADADLANSITRALDNSRTLIVLCSPNAVASTYVADEIHYFKSLGRSDRIIAAIIAGEPNCSWDQSKRTLGFTPEQECFPEPLQFAYDDSGKATQVRAEPIAADFRFHQAGQAQQGWTSIEALRQSLKEQQDDKSTIDSALAQYQEQQHLMLLKIIAGILGVPLGALTQRDKEYQLALAKQKARRLRQWLSAVAVLAMVAITAGVFAYFKQQEAVANEQVAQQQRAVALENEALAKEQRDQSLIGQSRFLLDQARQANEDKRYEQALLLGLNALPGVYGGERPVVEQLSALREAVLWNRKKASFTYPERVLFAEFLSQKKMIVV
;
A
#
# COMPACT_ATOMS: atom_id res chain seq x y z
N MET A 1 -43.76 -3.13 -16.29
CA MET A 1 -43.50 -1.71 -16.01
C MET A 1 -44.59 -1.25 -15.05
N PRO A 2 -44.28 -0.71 -13.86
CA PRO A 2 -45.31 -0.15 -12.99
C PRO A 2 -46.10 0.92 -13.75
N ALA A 3 -47.40 1.04 -13.48
CA ALA A 3 -48.23 2.10 -14.05
C ALA A 3 -47.60 3.47 -13.74
N GLN A 4 -47.81 4.46 -14.60
CA GLN A 4 -47.00 5.69 -14.74
C GLN A 4 -46.86 6.58 -13.48
N ASN A 5 -47.40 6.20 -12.32
CA ASN A 5 -47.32 6.91 -11.03
C ASN A 5 -47.18 5.98 -9.78
N GLU A 6 -46.86 4.69 -9.91
CA GLU A 6 -46.72 3.80 -8.72
C GLU A 6 -45.37 3.94 -8.00
N TYR A 7 -45.41 4.05 -6.67
CA TYR A 7 -44.24 4.02 -5.78
C TYR A 7 -44.14 2.68 -5.07
N LEU A 8 -42.91 2.16 -4.94
CA LEU A 8 -42.69 0.94 -4.16
C LEU A 8 -42.74 1.21 -2.66
N ALA A 9 -42.37 2.41 -2.23
CA ALA A 9 -42.44 2.83 -0.84
C ALA A 9 -42.72 4.33 -0.70
N PHE A 10 -43.42 4.69 0.37
CA PHE A 10 -43.61 6.05 0.88
C PHE A 10 -42.87 6.18 2.21
N ILE A 11 -42.09 7.25 2.41
CA ILE A 11 -41.43 7.54 3.69
C ILE A 11 -42.19 8.67 4.40
N SER A 12 -42.92 8.31 5.46
CA SER A 12 -43.60 9.24 6.36
C SER A 12 -42.69 9.58 7.54
N TYR A 13 -42.48 10.86 7.80
CA TYR A 13 -41.60 11.33 8.87
C TYR A 13 -41.92 12.76 9.31
N ARG A 14 -41.35 13.16 10.45
CA ARG A 14 -41.37 14.56 10.88
C ARG A 14 -40.11 15.28 10.41
N HIS A 15 -40.23 16.42 9.74
CA HIS A 15 -39.09 17.22 9.24
C HIS A 15 -38.02 17.52 10.29
N ALA A 16 -38.40 17.71 11.56
CA ALA A 16 -37.45 17.92 12.66
C ALA A 16 -36.42 16.78 12.79
N ASP A 17 -36.80 15.55 12.43
CA ASP A 17 -35.94 14.38 12.45
C ASP A 17 -35.00 14.29 11.23
N ASN A 18 -35.04 15.24 10.29
CA ASN A 18 -34.22 15.25 9.08
C ASN A 18 -33.30 16.48 8.96
N LYS A 19 -33.22 17.35 9.98
CA LYS A 19 -32.46 18.61 9.93
C LYS A 19 -31.00 18.50 10.39
N VAL A 20 -30.72 17.62 11.35
CA VAL A 20 -29.41 17.55 12.00
C VAL A 20 -28.44 16.73 11.15
N PRO A 21 -27.23 17.25 10.81
CA PRO A 21 -26.20 16.47 10.13
C PRO A 21 -25.86 15.18 10.88
N GLY A 22 -25.72 14.08 10.15
CA GLY A 22 -25.52 12.74 10.75
C GLY A 22 -26.79 12.12 11.37
N ARG A 23 -27.95 12.78 11.27
CA ARG A 23 -29.26 12.25 11.67
C ARG A 23 -30.36 12.55 10.63
N GLN A 24 -29.98 12.78 9.37
CA GLN A 24 -30.92 13.04 8.28
C GLN A 24 -31.60 11.74 7.82
N TRP A 25 -32.49 11.19 8.65
CA TRP A 25 -33.00 9.84 8.50
C TRP A 25 -33.83 9.62 7.23
N ALA A 26 -34.69 10.56 6.86
CA ALA A 26 -35.49 10.44 5.65
C ALA A 26 -34.63 10.51 4.39
N THR A 27 -33.63 11.40 4.38
CA THR A 27 -32.64 11.49 3.29
C THR A 27 -31.82 10.23 3.17
N TRP A 28 -31.28 9.74 4.28
CA TRP A 28 -30.47 8.53 4.30
C TRP A 28 -31.26 7.31 3.83
N LEU A 29 -32.48 7.12 4.35
CA LEU A 29 -33.29 5.94 4.02
C LEU A 29 -33.72 5.97 2.55
N HIS A 30 -34.16 7.13 2.04
CA HIS A 30 -34.52 7.29 0.64
C HIS A 30 -33.36 6.88 -0.29
N GLN A 31 -32.17 7.41 -0.04
CA GLN A 31 -30.97 7.06 -0.80
C GLN A 31 -30.60 5.57 -0.64
N ALA A 32 -30.66 5.03 0.58
CA ALA A 32 -30.30 3.64 0.86
C ALA A 32 -31.23 2.66 0.12
N LEU A 33 -32.52 2.98 0.02
CA LEU A 33 -33.49 2.16 -0.71
C LEU A 33 -33.27 2.23 -2.22
N GLU A 34 -33.15 3.42 -2.80
CA GLU A 34 -33.01 3.58 -4.26
C GLU A 34 -31.68 3.05 -4.81
N THR A 35 -30.63 3.05 -3.99
CA THR A 35 -29.31 2.51 -4.37
C THR A 35 -29.19 1.00 -4.15
N TYR A 36 -30.11 0.39 -3.40
CA TYR A 36 -30.07 -1.04 -3.13
C TYR A 36 -30.36 -1.86 -4.39
N GLN A 37 -29.44 -2.79 -4.70
CA GLN A 37 -29.61 -3.75 -5.78
C GLN A 37 -30.24 -5.02 -5.24
N VAL A 38 -31.43 -5.36 -5.75
CA VAL A 38 -32.10 -6.61 -5.37
C VAL A 38 -31.30 -7.79 -5.93
N PRO A 39 -31.01 -8.82 -5.13
CA PRO A 39 -30.30 -10.01 -5.61
C PRO A 39 -30.93 -10.60 -6.87
N GLU A 40 -30.13 -10.81 -7.91
CA GLU A 40 -30.61 -11.15 -9.27
C GLU A 40 -31.51 -12.38 -9.33
N ASP A 41 -31.29 -13.34 -8.45
CA ASP A 41 -32.08 -14.57 -8.42
C ASP A 41 -33.47 -14.34 -7.82
N LEU A 42 -33.66 -13.35 -6.93
CA LEU A 42 -34.98 -12.97 -6.41
C LEU A 42 -35.78 -12.17 -7.44
N VAL A 43 -35.10 -11.45 -8.33
CA VAL A 43 -35.75 -10.60 -9.34
C VAL A 43 -36.63 -11.45 -10.25
N GLY A 44 -37.89 -11.02 -10.43
CA GLY A 44 -38.87 -11.71 -11.25
C GLY A 44 -39.58 -12.88 -10.57
N GLN A 45 -39.14 -13.31 -9.38
CA GLN A 45 -39.90 -14.26 -8.57
C GLN A 45 -41.16 -13.61 -7.99
N THR A 46 -42.15 -14.43 -7.63
CA THR A 46 -43.34 -14.01 -6.90
C THR A 46 -43.07 -14.09 -5.40
N ASN A 47 -43.31 -13.00 -4.69
CA ASN A 47 -43.12 -12.92 -3.24
C ASN A 47 -44.31 -13.52 -2.45
N GLU A 48 -44.24 -13.50 -1.12
CA GLU A 48 -45.30 -14.06 -0.25
C GLU A 48 -46.67 -13.37 -0.41
N ARG A 49 -46.67 -12.15 -0.95
CA ARG A 49 -47.87 -11.34 -1.19
C ARG A 49 -48.45 -11.51 -2.60
N GLY A 50 -47.82 -12.33 -3.45
CA GLY A 50 -48.22 -12.50 -4.84
C GLY A 50 -47.67 -11.42 -5.80
N ASP A 51 -46.85 -10.49 -5.31
CA ASP A 51 -46.25 -9.44 -6.13
C ASP A 51 -44.95 -9.93 -6.79
N VAL A 52 -44.67 -9.46 -8.01
CA VAL A 52 -43.39 -9.74 -8.68
C VAL A 52 -42.28 -8.86 -8.09
N ILE A 53 -41.18 -9.49 -7.68
CA ILE A 53 -40.02 -8.83 -7.08
C ILE A 53 -39.29 -7.99 -8.16
N PRO A 54 -39.12 -6.67 -7.96
CA PRO A 54 -38.44 -5.80 -8.90
C PRO A 54 -36.91 -5.92 -8.79
N ALA A 55 -36.19 -5.45 -9.82
CA ALA A 55 -34.72 -5.40 -9.80
C ALA A 55 -34.15 -4.31 -8.85
N ARG A 56 -34.96 -3.29 -8.53
CA ARG A 56 -34.58 -2.15 -7.68
C ARG A 56 -35.79 -1.67 -6.89
N ILE A 57 -35.53 -1.06 -5.74
CA ILE A 57 -36.56 -0.37 -4.96
C ILE A 57 -36.66 1.07 -5.48
N PHE A 58 -37.35 1.24 -6.59
CA PHE A 58 -37.60 2.53 -7.24
C PHE A 58 -38.97 2.53 -7.95
N PRO A 59 -39.73 3.65 -7.92
CA PRO A 59 -39.43 4.90 -7.21
C PRO A 59 -39.84 4.84 -5.72
N VAL A 60 -39.14 5.61 -4.88
CA VAL A 60 -39.49 5.81 -3.46
C VAL A 60 -39.95 7.26 -3.28
N PHE A 61 -41.16 7.44 -2.75
CA PHE A 61 -41.66 8.76 -2.41
C PHE A 61 -41.13 9.20 -1.05
N ARG A 62 -40.56 10.40 -1.01
CA ARG A 62 -40.16 11.10 0.22
C ARG A 62 -40.68 12.52 0.10
N ASP A 63 -41.35 13.00 1.15
CA ASP A 63 -41.73 14.41 1.21
C ASP A 63 -40.49 15.32 1.32
N GLU A 64 -40.46 16.47 0.64
CA GLU A 64 -39.33 17.42 0.64
C GLU A 64 -39.74 18.78 1.26
N ASP A 65 -38.78 19.52 1.83
CA ASP A 65 -39.03 20.70 2.68
C ASP A 65 -39.61 21.95 1.95
N GLU A 66 -40.43 22.68 2.73
CA GLU A 66 -41.04 24.03 2.57
C GLU A 66 -42.26 24.17 1.63
N LEU A 67 -43.45 24.13 2.23
CA LEU A 67 -44.73 24.38 1.56
C LEU A 67 -45.10 25.86 1.51
N PRO A 68 -45.34 26.43 0.31
CA PRO A 68 -46.33 27.48 0.13
C PRO A 68 -47.73 26.92 0.42
N ALA A 69 -48.60 27.73 1.00
CA ALA A 69 -49.95 27.36 1.42
C ALA A 69 -50.92 27.12 0.24
N ASP A 70 -50.72 26.06 -0.56
CA ASP A 70 -51.56 25.74 -1.72
C ASP A 70 -52.29 24.38 -1.62
N ALA A 71 -53.57 24.37 -2.00
CA ALA A 71 -54.48 23.22 -1.89
C ALA A 71 -54.16 22.06 -2.86
N ASP A 72 -53.34 22.30 -3.88
CA ASP A 72 -52.97 21.30 -4.89
C ASP A 72 -52.02 20.20 -4.35
N LEU A 73 -51.32 20.45 -3.23
CA LEU A 73 -50.32 19.54 -2.69
C LEU A 73 -50.86 18.54 -1.63
N ALA A 74 -51.89 18.87 -0.86
CA ALA A 74 -52.57 17.86 -0.02
C ALA A 74 -53.10 16.71 -0.90
N ASN A 75 -53.61 17.06 -2.09
CA ASN A 75 -53.99 16.09 -3.10
C ASN A 75 -52.79 15.30 -3.64
N SER A 76 -51.57 15.85 -3.69
CA SER A 76 -50.39 15.11 -4.17
C SER A 76 -49.90 14.07 -3.16
N ILE A 77 -49.91 14.37 -1.85
CA ILE A 77 -49.54 13.42 -0.78
C ILE A 77 -50.53 12.26 -0.72
N THR A 78 -51.84 12.55 -0.72
CA THR A 78 -52.87 11.50 -0.74
C THR A 78 -52.73 10.62 -1.99
N ARG A 79 -52.52 11.23 -3.17
CA ARG A 79 -52.23 10.48 -4.41
C ARG A 79 -50.96 9.65 -4.31
N ALA A 80 -49.91 10.15 -3.66
CA ALA A 80 -48.69 9.39 -3.45
C ALA A 80 -48.96 8.17 -2.55
N LEU A 81 -49.75 8.32 -1.48
CA LEU A 81 -50.16 7.23 -0.60
C LEU A 81 -51.01 6.18 -1.35
N ASP A 82 -51.99 6.61 -2.15
CA ASP A 82 -52.81 5.73 -2.99
C ASP A 82 -51.97 4.84 -3.90
N ASN A 83 -50.96 5.44 -4.51
CA ASN A 83 -50.07 4.79 -5.46
C ASN A 83 -48.84 4.14 -4.81
N SER A 84 -48.73 4.15 -3.48
CA SER A 84 -47.62 3.53 -2.75
C SER A 84 -47.94 2.11 -2.31
N ARG A 85 -47.03 1.19 -2.59
CA ARG A 85 -47.20 -0.22 -2.18
C ARG A 85 -46.87 -0.47 -0.72
N THR A 86 -46.02 0.34 -0.11
CA THR A 86 -45.58 0.17 1.28
C THR A 86 -45.40 1.53 1.93
N LEU A 87 -45.80 1.66 3.18
CA LEU A 87 -45.57 2.86 3.99
C LEU A 87 -44.47 2.57 5.01
N ILE A 88 -43.43 3.40 5.04
CA ILE A 88 -42.37 3.36 6.04
C ILE A 88 -42.52 4.58 6.92
N VAL A 89 -42.65 4.36 8.23
CA VAL A 89 -42.83 5.44 9.20
C VAL A 89 -41.56 5.58 10.02
N LEU A 90 -40.92 6.76 9.98
CA LEU A 90 -39.81 7.07 10.87
C LEU A 90 -40.37 7.44 12.25
N CYS A 91 -40.27 6.49 13.18
CA CYS A 91 -40.84 6.55 14.51
C CYS A 91 -39.90 7.30 15.48
N SER A 92 -40.43 8.38 16.06
CA SER A 92 -39.77 9.26 17.02
C SER A 92 -40.81 9.98 17.89
N PRO A 93 -40.45 10.57 19.03
CA PRO A 93 -41.34 11.46 19.78
C PRO A 93 -41.84 12.66 18.96
N ASN A 94 -41.04 13.14 17.99
CA ASN A 94 -41.45 14.21 17.09
C ASN A 94 -42.53 13.74 16.09
N ALA A 95 -42.47 12.48 15.66
CA ALA A 95 -43.48 11.87 14.79
C ALA A 95 -44.80 11.67 15.53
N VAL A 96 -44.76 11.30 16.82
CA VAL A 96 -45.96 11.19 17.68
C VAL A 96 -46.69 12.52 17.80
N ALA A 97 -45.95 13.62 17.90
CA ALA A 97 -46.53 14.97 17.98
C ALA A 97 -47.09 15.51 16.63
N SER A 98 -46.93 14.77 15.53
CA SER A 98 -47.30 15.23 14.18
C SER A 98 -48.65 14.68 13.74
N THR A 99 -49.66 15.55 13.60
CA THR A 99 -50.97 15.15 13.05
C THR A 99 -50.86 14.64 11.62
N TYR A 100 -50.00 15.25 10.80
CA TYR A 100 -49.76 14.81 9.42
C TYR A 100 -49.31 13.34 9.34
N VAL A 101 -48.34 12.94 10.18
CA VAL A 101 -47.87 11.54 10.20
C VAL A 101 -49.00 10.61 10.65
N ALA A 102 -49.79 11.02 11.65
CA ALA A 102 -50.96 10.26 12.07
C ALA A 102 -52.00 10.11 10.94
N ASP A 103 -52.31 11.19 10.22
CA ASP A 103 -53.28 11.21 9.12
C ASP A 103 -52.82 10.32 7.96
N GLU A 104 -51.53 10.35 7.60
CA GLU A 104 -50.95 9.48 6.56
C GLU A 104 -51.06 8.00 6.93
N ILE A 105 -50.75 7.64 8.19
CA ILE A 105 -50.88 6.26 8.68
C ILE A 105 -52.35 5.84 8.68
N HIS A 106 -53.23 6.70 9.19
CA HIS A 106 -54.67 6.42 9.24
C HIS A 106 -55.22 6.18 7.83
N TYR A 107 -54.87 7.06 6.89
CA TYR A 107 -55.26 6.95 5.49
C TYR A 107 -54.74 5.65 4.87
N PHE A 108 -53.46 5.33 5.02
CA PHE A 108 -52.90 4.10 4.45
C PHE A 108 -53.52 2.83 5.03
N LYS A 109 -53.84 2.82 6.33
CA LYS A 109 -54.58 1.72 6.96
C LYS A 109 -56.02 1.63 6.47
N SER A 110 -56.69 2.75 6.20
CA SER A 110 -58.08 2.75 5.69
C SER A 110 -58.19 2.19 4.28
N LEU A 111 -57.10 2.21 3.49
CA LEU A 111 -56.99 1.50 2.21
C LEU A 111 -56.86 -0.04 2.36
N GLY A 112 -56.91 -0.58 3.59
CA GLY A 112 -56.76 -2.00 3.87
C GLY A 112 -55.32 -2.50 3.79
N ARG A 113 -54.32 -1.59 3.83
CA ARG A 113 -52.89 -1.91 3.65
C ARG A 113 -52.10 -1.91 4.97
N SER A 114 -52.77 -2.25 6.07
CA SER A 114 -52.15 -2.25 7.42
C SER A 114 -50.94 -3.18 7.54
N ASP A 115 -50.94 -4.29 6.79
CA ASP A 115 -49.85 -5.28 6.70
C ASP A 115 -48.64 -4.77 5.89
N ARG A 116 -48.79 -3.63 5.20
CA ARG A 116 -47.75 -3.01 4.37
C ARG A 116 -47.17 -1.75 5.01
N ILE A 117 -47.24 -1.66 6.34
CA ILE A 117 -46.63 -0.57 7.12
C ILE A 117 -45.42 -1.10 7.89
N ILE A 118 -44.29 -0.42 7.74
CA ILE A 118 -43.04 -0.74 8.42
C ILE A 118 -42.67 0.43 9.34
N ALA A 119 -42.56 0.16 10.64
CA ALA A 119 -42.09 1.13 11.62
C ALA A 119 -40.55 1.13 11.65
N ALA A 120 -39.92 2.28 11.56
CA ALA A 120 -38.47 2.46 11.67
C ALA A 120 -38.19 3.34 12.90
N ILE A 121 -37.82 2.73 14.02
CA ILE A 121 -37.59 3.42 15.29
C ILE A 121 -36.23 4.11 15.23
N ILE A 122 -36.23 5.44 15.17
CA ILE A 122 -35.01 6.26 15.11
C ILE A 122 -34.71 6.95 16.45
N ALA A 123 -35.73 7.16 17.28
CA ALA A 123 -35.64 7.75 18.62
C ALA A 123 -36.86 7.36 19.48
N GLY A 124 -36.78 7.56 20.80
CA GLY A 124 -37.87 7.23 21.74
C GLY A 124 -37.99 5.73 22.02
N GLU A 125 -39.06 5.33 22.69
CA GLU A 125 -39.36 3.95 23.09
C GLU A 125 -40.81 3.61 22.68
N PRO A 126 -41.04 2.47 22.00
CA PRO A 126 -42.39 2.11 21.58
C PRO A 126 -43.28 1.72 22.77
N ASN A 127 -44.55 2.12 22.71
CA ASN A 127 -45.63 1.77 23.63
C ASN A 127 -45.47 2.27 25.07
N CYS A 128 -44.46 3.10 25.39
CA CYS A 128 -44.24 3.58 26.76
C CYS A 128 -45.32 4.55 27.27
N SER A 129 -46.17 5.07 26.37
CA SER A 129 -47.33 5.89 26.74
C SER A 129 -48.38 5.11 27.54
N TRP A 130 -48.55 3.82 27.29
CA TRP A 130 -49.60 2.99 27.92
C TRP A 130 -49.08 1.69 28.55
N ASP A 131 -47.94 1.15 28.13
CA ASP A 131 -47.34 -0.05 28.72
C ASP A 131 -46.68 0.26 30.07
N GLN A 132 -47.29 -0.21 31.15
CA GLN A 132 -46.81 0.00 32.52
C GLN A 132 -45.44 -0.64 32.77
N SER A 133 -45.10 -1.74 32.07
CA SER A 133 -43.81 -2.41 32.25
C SER A 133 -42.64 -1.52 31.80
N LYS A 134 -42.84 -0.69 30.77
CA LYS A 134 -41.86 0.30 30.31
C LYS A 134 -41.65 1.41 31.33
N ARG A 135 -42.71 1.82 32.04
CA ARG A 135 -42.59 2.82 33.11
C ARG A 135 -41.74 2.31 34.27
N THR A 136 -41.85 1.02 34.61
CA THR A 136 -40.99 0.39 35.63
C THR A 136 -39.51 0.38 35.21
N LEU A 137 -39.23 0.36 33.91
CA LEU A 137 -37.88 0.49 33.35
C LEU A 137 -37.37 1.94 33.26
N GLY A 138 -38.16 2.91 33.74
CA GLY A 138 -37.78 4.32 33.78
C GLY A 138 -38.16 5.13 32.54
N PHE A 139 -38.93 4.56 31.60
CA PHE A 139 -39.44 5.31 30.45
C PHE A 139 -40.62 6.20 30.83
N THR A 140 -40.68 7.39 30.25
CA THR A 140 -41.80 8.32 30.42
C THR A 140 -42.73 8.30 29.20
N PRO A 141 -44.02 8.65 29.34
CA PRO A 141 -44.96 8.69 28.21
C PRO A 141 -44.52 9.61 27.06
N GLU A 142 -43.77 10.66 27.35
CA GLU A 142 -43.26 11.63 26.37
C GLU A 142 -42.17 11.02 25.47
N GLN A 143 -41.61 9.87 25.84
CA GLN A 143 -40.64 9.14 25.04
C GLN A 143 -41.30 8.22 24.01
N GLU A 144 -42.64 8.18 23.93
CA GLU A 144 -43.36 7.36 22.96
C GLU A 144 -42.85 7.64 21.55
N CYS A 145 -42.64 6.60 20.74
CA CYS A 145 -42.18 6.75 19.37
C CYS A 145 -43.16 6.25 18.32
N PHE A 146 -44.23 5.54 18.72
CA PHE A 146 -45.27 5.10 17.80
C PHE A 146 -46.43 6.11 17.77
N PRO A 147 -46.67 6.79 16.63
CA PRO A 147 -47.89 7.57 16.43
C PRO A 147 -49.14 6.75 16.76
N GLU A 148 -50.17 7.41 17.30
CA GLU A 148 -51.38 6.73 17.79
C GLU A 148 -51.95 5.72 16.78
N PRO A 149 -52.12 6.04 15.47
CA PRO A 149 -52.70 5.10 14.51
C PRO A 149 -51.87 3.82 14.33
N LEU A 150 -50.56 3.85 14.57
CA LEU A 150 -49.68 2.68 14.49
C LEU A 150 -49.91 1.71 15.65
N GLN A 151 -50.37 2.20 16.80
CA GLN A 151 -50.55 1.40 18.02
C GLN A 151 -51.82 0.54 18.01
N PHE A 152 -52.74 0.75 17.06
CA PHE A 152 -54.03 0.06 16.99
C PHE A 152 -54.21 -0.71 15.67
N ALA A 153 -54.90 -1.85 15.76
CA ALA A 153 -55.33 -2.63 14.60
C ALA A 153 -56.54 -1.98 13.94
N TYR A 154 -56.71 -2.20 12.64
CA TYR A 154 -57.82 -1.66 11.86
C TYR A 154 -58.67 -2.83 11.32
N ASP A 155 -59.98 -2.63 11.24
CA ASP A 155 -60.90 -3.61 10.68
C ASP A 155 -60.92 -3.56 9.14
N ASP A 156 -61.62 -4.51 8.52
CA ASP A 156 -61.77 -4.60 7.06
C ASP A 156 -62.50 -3.37 6.46
N SER A 157 -63.16 -2.55 7.29
CA SER A 157 -63.80 -1.30 6.88
C SER A 157 -62.87 -0.09 6.97
N GLY A 158 -61.60 -0.30 7.35
CA GLY A 158 -60.59 0.74 7.45
C GLY A 158 -60.72 1.61 8.71
N LYS A 159 -61.45 1.14 9.74
CA LYS A 159 -61.62 1.86 11.01
C LYS A 159 -60.71 1.31 12.10
N ALA A 160 -60.19 2.20 12.94
CA ALA A 160 -59.40 1.83 14.10
C ALA A 160 -60.25 1.01 15.09
N THR A 161 -59.69 -0.10 15.53
CA THR A 161 -60.26 -0.97 16.56
C THR A 161 -59.68 -0.61 17.93
N GLN A 162 -60.21 -1.21 18.99
CA GLN A 162 -59.64 -1.12 20.34
C GLN A 162 -58.48 -2.11 20.57
N VAL A 163 -58.17 -2.94 19.57
CA VAL A 163 -57.11 -3.96 19.66
C VAL A 163 -55.76 -3.32 19.36
N ARG A 164 -54.75 -3.61 20.18
CA ARG A 164 -53.38 -3.13 19.98
C ARG A 164 -52.73 -3.84 18.80
N ALA A 165 -51.94 -3.10 18.02
CA ALA A 165 -51.17 -3.64 16.90
C ALA A 165 -49.70 -3.82 17.27
N GLU A 166 -49.07 -4.83 16.68
CA GLU A 166 -47.63 -5.07 16.74
C GLU A 166 -47.03 -4.85 15.34
N PRO A 167 -46.72 -3.60 14.95
CA PRO A 167 -46.17 -3.32 13.63
C PRO A 167 -44.77 -3.94 13.48
N ILE A 168 -44.40 -4.28 12.24
CA ILE A 168 -43.04 -4.70 11.92
C ILE A 168 -42.11 -3.51 12.20
N ALA A 169 -41.27 -3.63 13.22
CA ALA A 169 -40.38 -2.54 13.66
C ALA A 169 -38.90 -2.82 13.38
N ALA A 170 -38.21 -1.89 12.72
CA ALA A 170 -36.77 -1.86 12.56
C ALA A 170 -36.17 -0.84 13.55
N ASP A 171 -35.32 -1.28 14.48
CA ASP A 171 -34.76 -0.45 15.55
C ASP A 171 -33.38 0.12 15.20
N PHE A 172 -33.36 1.38 14.77
CA PHE A 172 -32.16 2.10 14.39
C PHE A 172 -31.52 2.89 15.54
N ARG A 173 -32.04 2.77 16.76
CA ARG A 173 -31.49 3.49 17.91
C ARG A 173 -30.07 3.04 18.23
N PHE A 174 -29.27 3.96 18.71
CA PHE A 174 -27.92 3.66 19.19
C PHE A 174 -27.99 3.23 20.65
N HIS A 175 -27.45 2.05 20.98
CA HIS A 175 -27.44 1.53 22.35
C HIS A 175 -26.08 1.75 22.99
N GLN A 176 -26.03 2.52 24.07
CA GLN A 176 -24.82 2.77 24.86
C GLN A 176 -25.13 2.55 26.34
N ALA A 177 -24.31 1.74 27.01
CA ALA A 177 -24.48 1.40 28.43
C ALA A 177 -25.90 0.91 28.80
N GLY A 178 -26.56 0.19 27.89
CA GLY A 178 -27.92 -0.33 28.08
C GLY A 178 -29.05 0.68 27.86
N GLN A 179 -28.74 1.92 27.50
CA GLN A 179 -29.73 2.96 27.18
C GLN A 179 -29.83 3.16 25.67
N ALA A 180 -31.07 3.22 25.16
CA ALA A 180 -31.34 3.54 23.77
C ALA A 180 -31.34 5.06 23.58
N GLN A 181 -30.49 5.54 22.69
CA GLN A 181 -30.41 6.93 22.27
C GLN A 181 -30.87 7.06 20.82
N GLN A 182 -31.11 8.29 20.37
CA GLN A 182 -31.40 8.55 18.97
C GLN A 182 -30.28 7.99 18.08
N GLY A 183 -30.67 7.29 17.02
CA GLY A 183 -29.74 6.72 16.07
C GLY A 183 -29.04 7.76 15.20
N TRP A 184 -27.97 7.31 14.54
CA TRP A 184 -27.14 8.04 13.59
C TRP A 184 -27.24 7.47 12.18
N THR A 185 -27.25 8.34 11.18
CA THR A 185 -27.21 7.92 9.76
C THR A 185 -25.78 7.79 9.23
N SER A 186 -24.80 8.46 9.86
CA SER A 186 -23.38 8.44 9.49
C SER A 186 -22.50 7.91 10.62
N ILE A 187 -21.62 6.98 10.29
CA ILE A 187 -20.63 6.40 11.20
C ILE A 187 -19.58 7.45 11.60
N GLU A 188 -19.27 8.38 10.71
CA GLU A 188 -18.35 9.49 10.98
C GLU A 188 -18.90 10.43 12.04
N ALA A 189 -20.20 10.78 11.94
CA ALA A 189 -20.88 11.61 12.92
C ALA A 189 -20.94 10.93 14.30
N LEU A 190 -21.31 9.64 14.34
CA LEU A 190 -21.29 8.85 15.58
C LEU A 190 -19.87 8.74 16.18
N ARG A 191 -18.85 8.53 15.34
CA ARG A 191 -17.44 8.49 15.79
C ARG A 191 -17.05 9.81 16.44
N GLN A 192 -17.45 10.93 15.83
CA GLN A 192 -17.16 12.25 16.38
C GLN A 192 -17.84 12.45 17.74
N SER A 193 -19.12 12.09 17.87
CA SER A 193 -19.83 12.21 19.15
C SER A 193 -19.23 11.36 20.26
N LEU A 194 -18.75 10.14 19.95
CA LEU A 194 -18.11 9.27 20.95
C LEU A 194 -16.72 9.78 21.36
N LYS A 195 -15.97 10.40 20.43
CA LYS A 195 -14.69 11.05 20.77
C LYS A 195 -14.88 12.23 21.72
N GLU A 196 -15.94 13.02 21.51
CA GLU A 196 -16.28 14.14 22.39
C GLU A 196 -16.64 13.69 23.81
N GLN A 197 -17.11 12.45 23.97
CA GLN A 197 -17.39 11.82 25.27
C GLN A 197 -16.15 11.23 25.97
N GLN A 198 -14.94 11.40 25.41
CA GLN A 198 -13.67 10.87 25.94
C GLN A 198 -13.59 9.33 26.07
N ASP A 199 -14.30 8.60 25.21
CA ASP A 199 -14.17 7.15 25.15
C ASP A 199 -12.80 6.70 24.60
N ASP A 200 -12.30 5.55 25.08
CA ASP A 200 -11.10 4.92 24.53
C ASP A 200 -11.32 4.44 23.08
N LYS A 201 -10.25 4.51 22.27
CA LYS A 201 -10.30 4.16 20.85
C LYS A 201 -10.85 2.75 20.60
N SER A 202 -10.46 1.75 21.40
CA SER A 202 -10.91 0.37 21.22
C SER A 202 -12.42 0.22 21.48
N THR A 203 -12.93 0.94 22.47
CA THR A 203 -14.36 0.97 22.81
C THR A 203 -15.15 1.62 21.69
N ILE A 204 -14.66 2.75 21.15
CA ILE A 204 -15.27 3.44 20.01
C ILE A 204 -15.33 2.50 18.81
N ASP A 205 -14.21 1.90 18.41
CA ASP A 205 -14.17 1.04 17.21
C ASP A 205 -15.13 -0.16 17.34
N SER A 206 -15.26 -0.73 18.54
CA SER A 206 -16.19 -1.82 18.82
C SER A 206 -17.66 -1.38 18.75
N ALA A 207 -17.99 -0.23 19.36
CA ALA A 207 -19.35 0.32 19.32
C ALA A 207 -19.78 0.71 17.89
N LEU A 208 -18.86 1.30 17.11
CA LEU A 208 -19.11 1.63 15.71
C LEU A 208 -19.38 0.38 14.86
N ALA A 209 -18.59 -0.69 15.04
CA ALA A 209 -18.80 -1.93 14.31
C ALA A 209 -20.15 -2.57 14.63
N GLN A 210 -20.51 -2.65 15.92
CA GLN A 210 -21.80 -3.17 16.36
C GLN A 210 -22.98 -2.35 15.82
N TYR A 211 -22.88 -1.03 15.90
CA TYR A 211 -23.92 -0.14 15.38
C TYR A 211 -24.06 -0.25 13.86
N GLN A 212 -22.96 -0.33 13.13
CA GLN A 212 -22.98 -0.51 11.68
C GLN A 212 -23.64 -1.83 11.26
N GLU A 213 -23.33 -2.93 11.96
CA GLU A 213 -24.00 -4.23 11.71
C GLU A 213 -25.50 -4.17 12.02
N GLN A 214 -25.89 -3.53 13.13
CA GLN A 214 -27.29 -3.32 13.49
C GLN A 214 -28.02 -2.49 12.42
N GLN A 215 -27.47 -1.34 12.04
CA GLN A 215 -28.05 -0.43 11.04
C GLN A 215 -28.26 -1.15 9.70
N HIS A 216 -27.28 -1.94 9.26
CA HIS A 216 -27.39 -2.75 8.05
C HIS A 216 -28.48 -3.83 8.16
N LEU A 217 -28.55 -4.55 9.28
CA LEU A 217 -29.59 -5.55 9.52
C LEU A 217 -31.00 -4.92 9.52
N MET A 218 -31.15 -3.74 10.13
CA MET A 218 -32.43 -3.02 10.16
C MET A 218 -32.83 -2.50 8.78
N LEU A 219 -31.87 -2.04 7.97
CA LEU A 219 -32.12 -1.70 6.58
C LEU A 219 -32.60 -2.93 5.78
N LEU A 220 -31.94 -4.09 5.95
CA LEU A 220 -32.39 -5.34 5.33
C LEU A 220 -33.79 -5.77 5.79
N LYS A 221 -34.18 -5.47 7.04
CA LYS A 221 -35.54 -5.71 7.55
C LYS A 221 -36.58 -4.85 6.84
N ILE A 222 -36.28 -3.56 6.60
CA ILE A 222 -37.14 -2.68 5.79
C ILE A 222 -37.24 -3.22 4.36
N ILE A 223 -36.10 -3.53 3.72
CA ILE A 223 -36.04 -4.05 2.35
C ILE A 223 -36.83 -5.36 2.22
N ALA A 224 -36.66 -6.28 3.15
CA ALA A 224 -37.43 -7.53 3.22
C ALA A 224 -38.93 -7.26 3.26
N GLY A 225 -39.37 -6.29 4.09
CA GLY A 225 -40.75 -5.85 4.17
C GLY A 225 -41.27 -5.27 2.84
N ILE A 226 -40.51 -4.40 2.18
CA ILE A 226 -40.87 -3.80 0.88
C ILE A 226 -40.97 -4.89 -0.20
N LEU A 227 -40.01 -5.82 -0.25
CA LEU A 227 -39.96 -6.89 -1.25
C LEU A 227 -40.91 -8.04 -0.94
N GLY A 228 -41.42 -8.15 0.30
CA GLY A 228 -42.32 -9.23 0.71
C GLY A 228 -41.63 -10.59 0.80
N VAL A 229 -40.35 -10.58 1.17
CA VAL A 229 -39.51 -11.78 1.30
C VAL A 229 -39.07 -11.96 2.75
N PRO A 230 -38.79 -13.20 3.19
CA PRO A 230 -38.21 -13.44 4.51
C PRO A 230 -36.86 -12.72 4.68
N LEU A 231 -36.65 -12.08 5.84
CA LEU A 231 -35.35 -11.46 6.19
C LEU A 231 -34.17 -12.45 6.08
N GLY A 232 -34.44 -13.73 6.37
CA GLY A 232 -33.46 -14.81 6.22
C GLY A 232 -32.87 -14.91 4.81
N ALA A 233 -33.69 -14.70 3.77
CA ALA A 233 -33.24 -14.80 2.38
C ALA A 233 -32.22 -13.70 2.03
N LEU A 234 -32.42 -12.48 2.56
CA LEU A 234 -31.48 -11.37 2.33
C LEU A 234 -30.23 -11.48 3.20
N THR A 235 -30.38 -11.85 4.48
CA THR A 235 -29.24 -11.93 5.42
C THR A 235 -28.32 -13.11 5.14
N GLN A 236 -28.86 -14.27 4.71
CA GLN A 236 -28.02 -15.41 4.31
C GLN A 236 -27.15 -15.03 3.11
N ARG A 237 -27.71 -14.35 2.12
CA ARG A 237 -26.96 -13.86 0.96
C ARG A 237 -25.88 -12.86 1.30
N ASP A 238 -26.21 -11.89 2.15
CA ASP A 238 -25.21 -10.92 2.56
C ASP A 238 -24.06 -11.60 3.29
N LYS A 239 -24.35 -12.56 4.18
CA LYS A 239 -23.32 -13.41 4.81
C LYS A 239 -22.49 -14.17 3.79
N GLU A 240 -23.11 -14.81 2.79
CA GLU A 240 -22.41 -15.53 1.73
C GLU A 240 -21.49 -14.60 0.92
N TYR A 241 -21.98 -13.42 0.55
CA TYR A 241 -21.21 -12.40 -0.15
C TYR A 241 -20.03 -11.90 0.69
N GLN A 242 -20.24 -11.59 1.97
CA GLN A 242 -19.17 -11.17 2.89
C GLN A 242 -18.15 -12.30 3.10
N LEU A 243 -18.60 -13.56 3.23
CA LEU A 243 -17.71 -14.71 3.32
C LEU A 243 -16.90 -14.91 2.03
N ALA A 244 -17.50 -14.69 0.85
CA ALA A 244 -16.81 -14.76 -0.42
C ALA A 244 -15.73 -13.67 -0.54
N LEU A 245 -16.07 -12.42 -0.17
CA LEU A 245 -15.12 -11.31 -0.12
C LEU A 245 -13.99 -11.56 0.89
N ALA A 246 -14.31 -12.04 2.09
CA ALA A 246 -13.32 -12.39 3.11
C ALA A 246 -12.37 -13.49 2.61
N LYS A 247 -12.91 -14.53 1.96
CA LYS A 247 -12.10 -15.59 1.32
C LYS A 247 -11.19 -15.02 0.24
N GLN A 248 -11.66 -14.08 -0.59
CA GLN A 248 -10.82 -13.41 -1.60
C GLN A 248 -9.70 -12.58 -0.95
N LYS A 249 -10.01 -11.76 0.05
CA LYS A 249 -9.00 -10.98 0.81
C LYS A 249 -7.97 -11.88 1.47
N ALA A 250 -8.40 -12.96 2.12
CA ALA A 250 -7.52 -13.93 2.75
C ALA A 250 -6.65 -14.69 1.73
N ARG A 251 -7.14 -14.95 0.52
CA ARG A 251 -6.33 -15.51 -0.58
C ARG A 251 -5.25 -14.52 -1.02
N ARG A 252 -5.60 -13.25 -1.25
CA ARG A 252 -4.63 -12.20 -1.63
C ARG A 252 -3.56 -12.01 -0.56
N LEU A 253 -3.95 -11.97 0.71
CA LEU A 253 -3.00 -11.87 1.82
C LEU A 253 -2.06 -13.07 1.87
N ARG A 254 -2.57 -14.31 1.73
CA ARG A 254 -1.72 -15.51 1.67
C ARG A 254 -0.76 -15.50 0.48
N GLN A 255 -1.20 -15.05 -0.69
CA GLN A 255 -0.33 -14.90 -1.87
C GLN A 255 0.80 -13.90 -1.59
N TRP A 256 0.47 -12.74 -1.01
CA TRP A 256 1.48 -11.75 -0.60
C TRP A 256 2.47 -12.32 0.42
N LEU A 257 1.99 -12.99 1.47
CA LEU A 257 2.85 -13.61 2.48
C LEU A 257 3.76 -14.68 1.86
N SER A 258 3.26 -15.47 0.91
CA SER A 258 4.08 -16.46 0.21
C SER A 258 5.17 -15.81 -0.65
N ALA A 259 4.88 -14.70 -1.34
CA ALA A 259 5.87 -13.96 -2.12
C ALA A 259 6.97 -13.36 -1.22
N VAL A 260 6.58 -12.77 -0.08
CA VAL A 260 7.53 -12.24 0.91
C VAL A 260 8.41 -13.35 1.47
N ALA A 261 7.86 -14.52 1.77
CA ALA A 261 8.63 -15.67 2.24
C ALA A 261 9.66 -16.16 1.20
N VAL A 262 9.29 -16.20 -0.09
CA VAL A 262 10.23 -16.55 -1.18
C VAL A 262 11.34 -15.51 -1.32
N LEU A 263 11.02 -14.21 -1.26
CA LEU A 263 12.02 -13.15 -1.28
C LEU A 263 13.00 -13.24 -0.11
N ALA A 264 12.49 -13.54 1.09
CA ALA A 264 13.33 -13.76 2.26
C ALA A 264 14.28 -14.95 2.06
N MET A 265 13.81 -16.07 1.49
CA MET A 265 14.67 -17.22 1.16
C MET A 265 15.74 -16.85 0.14
N VAL A 266 15.39 -16.12 -0.93
CA VAL A 266 16.36 -15.67 -1.94
C VAL A 266 17.43 -14.76 -1.33
N ALA A 267 17.04 -13.84 -0.46
CA ALA A 267 17.98 -12.95 0.24
C ALA A 267 18.95 -13.74 1.13
N ILE A 268 18.45 -14.75 1.86
CA ILE A 268 19.29 -15.64 2.68
C ILE A 268 20.27 -16.41 1.78
N THR A 269 19.79 -17.01 0.69
CA THR A 269 20.65 -17.75 -0.26
C THR A 269 21.72 -16.86 -0.88
N ALA A 270 21.36 -15.64 -1.30
CA ALA A 270 22.29 -14.67 -1.86
C ALA A 270 23.35 -14.25 -0.82
N GLY A 271 22.95 -14.04 0.43
CA GLY A 271 23.87 -13.74 1.54
C GLY A 271 24.88 -14.86 1.79
N VAL A 272 24.42 -16.12 1.81
CA VAL A 272 25.30 -17.30 1.95
C VAL A 272 26.25 -17.40 0.76
N PHE A 273 25.75 -17.25 -0.47
CA PHE A 273 26.58 -17.27 -1.67
C PHE A 273 27.64 -16.16 -1.67
N ALA A 274 27.27 -14.94 -1.28
CA ALA A 274 28.18 -13.81 -1.17
C ALA A 274 29.28 -14.06 -0.13
N TYR A 275 28.93 -14.67 1.01
CA TYR A 275 29.89 -15.06 2.05
C TYR A 275 30.94 -16.05 1.53
N PHE A 276 30.52 -17.11 0.82
CA PHE A 276 31.45 -18.07 0.22
C PHE A 276 32.32 -17.44 -0.86
N LYS A 277 31.73 -16.60 -1.73
CA LYS A 277 32.48 -15.90 -2.78
C LYS A 277 33.54 -14.95 -2.21
N GLN A 278 33.25 -14.32 -1.08
CA GLN A 278 34.21 -13.46 -0.40
C GLN A 278 35.43 -14.27 0.12
N GLN A 279 35.21 -15.49 0.61
CA GLN A 279 36.31 -16.36 1.03
C GLN A 279 37.22 -16.77 -0.14
N GLU A 280 36.64 -17.14 -1.28
CA GLU A 280 37.42 -17.50 -2.48
C GLU A 280 38.23 -16.31 -3.01
N ALA A 281 37.65 -15.10 -3.00
CA ALA A 281 38.36 -13.89 -3.43
C ALA A 281 39.61 -13.63 -2.59
N VAL A 282 39.53 -13.80 -1.26
CA VAL A 282 40.68 -13.65 -0.36
C VAL A 282 41.76 -14.72 -0.63
N ALA A 283 41.37 -15.97 -0.87
CA ALA A 283 42.31 -17.04 -1.20
C ALA A 283 43.03 -16.77 -2.54
N ASN A 284 42.29 -16.31 -3.55
CA ASN A 284 42.86 -15.97 -4.86
C ASN A 284 43.85 -14.79 -4.78
N GLU A 285 43.59 -13.81 -3.91
CA GLU A 285 44.51 -12.69 -3.70
C GLU A 285 45.87 -13.17 -3.15
N GLN A 286 45.87 -14.13 -2.23
CA GLN A 286 47.11 -14.71 -1.70
C GLN A 286 47.92 -15.42 -2.80
N VAL A 287 47.25 -16.20 -3.65
CA VAL A 287 47.89 -16.87 -4.78
C VAL A 287 48.47 -15.86 -5.77
N ALA A 288 47.73 -14.80 -6.09
CA ALA A 288 48.20 -13.73 -6.97
C ALA A 288 49.43 -13.01 -6.40
N GLN A 289 49.48 -12.78 -5.09
CA GLN A 289 50.65 -12.19 -4.43
C GLN A 289 51.87 -13.11 -4.51
N GLN A 290 51.71 -14.41 -4.27
CA GLN A 290 52.81 -15.38 -4.41
C GLN A 290 53.35 -15.44 -5.84
N GLN A 291 52.45 -15.51 -6.84
CA GLN A 291 52.86 -15.51 -8.25
C GLN A 291 53.60 -14.23 -8.63
N ARG A 292 53.17 -13.08 -8.11
CA ARG A 292 53.87 -11.80 -8.34
C ARG A 292 55.27 -11.78 -7.73
N ALA A 293 55.43 -12.31 -6.52
CA ALA A 293 56.73 -12.42 -5.88
C ALA A 293 57.69 -13.31 -6.70
N VAL A 294 57.21 -14.48 -7.14
CA VAL A 294 57.98 -15.39 -8.00
C VAL A 294 58.34 -14.75 -9.35
N ALA A 295 57.41 -13.99 -9.95
CA ALA A 295 57.67 -13.29 -11.21
C ALA A 295 58.78 -12.24 -11.07
N LEU A 296 58.77 -11.45 -9.99
CA LEU A 296 59.82 -10.47 -9.70
C LEU A 296 61.18 -11.14 -9.45
N GLU A 297 61.21 -12.28 -8.76
CA GLU A 297 62.42 -13.05 -8.54
C GLU A 297 63.00 -13.59 -9.86
N ASN A 298 62.16 -14.16 -10.72
CA ASN A 298 62.57 -14.63 -12.04
C ASN A 298 63.08 -13.51 -12.93
N GLU A 299 62.46 -12.32 -12.88
CA GLU A 299 62.92 -11.14 -13.62
C GLU A 299 64.31 -10.69 -13.15
N ALA A 300 64.56 -10.68 -11.83
CA ALA A 300 65.85 -10.33 -11.26
C ALA A 300 66.95 -11.32 -11.69
N LEU A 301 66.66 -12.63 -11.62
CA LEU A 301 67.58 -13.68 -12.08
C LEU A 301 67.88 -13.57 -13.58
N ALA A 302 66.86 -13.31 -14.40
CA ALA A 302 67.03 -13.12 -15.84
C ALA A 302 67.92 -11.90 -16.15
N LYS A 303 67.75 -10.81 -15.40
CA LYS A 303 68.60 -9.62 -15.52
C LYS A 303 70.05 -9.91 -15.14
N GLU A 304 70.28 -10.62 -14.03
CA GLU A 304 71.63 -11.00 -13.61
C GLU A 304 72.33 -11.91 -14.65
N GLN A 305 71.62 -12.92 -15.17
CA GLN A 305 72.15 -13.80 -16.22
C GLN A 305 72.49 -13.02 -17.50
N ARG A 306 71.60 -12.10 -17.90
CA ARG A 306 71.85 -11.18 -19.03
C ARG A 306 73.10 -10.35 -18.79
N ASP A 307 73.23 -9.73 -17.62
CA ASP A 307 74.35 -8.87 -17.27
C ASP A 307 75.67 -9.64 -17.26
N GLN A 308 75.69 -10.86 -16.71
CA GLN A 308 76.86 -11.75 -16.77
C GLN A 308 77.26 -12.10 -18.22
N SER A 309 76.27 -12.41 -19.07
CA SER A 309 76.52 -12.67 -20.50
C SER A 309 77.11 -11.45 -21.21
N LEU A 310 76.56 -10.26 -20.94
CA LEU A 310 77.02 -9.00 -21.50
C LEU A 310 78.45 -8.64 -21.05
N ILE A 311 78.79 -8.88 -19.78
CA ILE A 311 80.16 -8.72 -19.27
C ILE A 311 81.13 -9.64 -20.01
N GLY A 312 80.76 -10.90 -20.22
CA GLY A 312 81.56 -11.86 -20.99
C GLY A 312 81.83 -11.36 -22.42
N GLN A 313 80.79 -10.86 -23.10
CA GLN A 313 80.94 -10.27 -24.44
C GLN A 313 81.81 -9.02 -24.42
N SER A 314 81.66 -8.13 -23.43
CA SER A 314 82.47 -6.92 -23.31
C SER A 314 83.95 -7.23 -23.12
N ARG A 315 84.28 -8.25 -22.30
CA ARG A 315 85.67 -8.70 -22.14
C ARG A 315 86.25 -9.22 -23.46
N PHE A 316 85.49 -10.04 -24.18
CA PHE A 316 85.91 -10.55 -25.49
C PHE A 316 86.18 -9.43 -26.50
N LEU A 317 85.31 -8.43 -26.57
CA LEU A 317 85.50 -7.26 -27.44
C LEU A 317 86.76 -6.46 -27.04
N LEU A 318 87.05 -6.33 -25.75
CA LEU A 318 88.27 -5.67 -25.26
C LEU A 318 89.55 -6.46 -25.57
N ASP A 319 89.49 -7.79 -25.52
CA ASP A 319 90.61 -8.65 -25.93
C ASP A 319 90.86 -8.54 -27.45
N GLN A 320 89.80 -8.52 -28.27
CA GLN A 320 89.95 -8.23 -29.70
C GLN A 320 90.49 -6.83 -29.95
N ALA A 321 90.06 -5.84 -29.17
CA ALA A 321 90.60 -4.48 -29.26
C ALA A 321 92.10 -4.45 -28.94
N ARG A 322 92.55 -5.23 -27.94
CA ARG A 322 93.98 -5.37 -27.61
C ARG A 322 94.75 -5.95 -28.79
N GLN A 323 94.26 -7.03 -29.37
CA GLN A 323 94.90 -7.64 -30.53
C GLN A 323 94.95 -6.68 -31.73
N ALA A 324 93.88 -5.92 -31.97
CA ALA A 324 93.86 -4.91 -33.02
C ALA A 324 94.87 -3.76 -32.77
N ASN A 325 95.12 -3.37 -31.52
CA ASN A 325 96.19 -2.41 -31.19
C ASN A 325 97.58 -2.97 -31.49
N GLU A 326 97.84 -4.24 -31.15
CA GLU A 326 99.11 -4.92 -31.46
C GLU A 326 99.37 -4.96 -32.97
N ASP A 327 98.32 -5.20 -33.75
CA ASP A 327 98.33 -5.15 -35.22
C ASP A 327 98.38 -3.72 -35.81
N LYS A 328 98.47 -2.68 -34.96
CA LYS A 328 98.44 -1.24 -35.32
C LYS A 328 97.16 -0.79 -36.03
N ARG A 329 96.04 -1.52 -35.89
CA ARG A 329 94.71 -1.17 -36.42
C ARG A 329 93.90 -0.38 -35.39
N TYR A 330 94.36 0.83 -35.08
CA TYR A 330 93.84 1.61 -33.96
C TYR A 330 92.37 2.02 -34.09
N GLU A 331 91.86 2.32 -35.29
CA GLU A 331 90.43 2.67 -35.48
C GLU A 331 89.51 1.49 -35.17
N GLN A 332 89.90 0.27 -35.57
CA GLN A 332 89.16 -0.95 -35.26
C GLN A 332 89.18 -1.23 -33.75
N ALA A 333 90.33 -1.09 -33.10
CA ALA A 333 90.47 -1.24 -31.65
C ALA A 333 89.60 -0.23 -30.88
N LEU A 334 89.49 1.01 -31.38
CA LEU A 334 88.65 2.05 -30.78
C LEU A 334 87.16 1.67 -30.85
N LEU A 335 86.67 1.23 -32.02
CA LEU A 335 85.27 0.84 -32.19
C LEU A 335 84.91 -0.40 -31.35
N LEU A 336 85.80 -1.41 -31.31
CA LEU A 336 85.61 -2.61 -30.50
C LEU A 336 85.56 -2.26 -29.00
N GLY A 337 86.47 -1.40 -28.53
CA GLY A 337 86.48 -0.96 -27.14
C GLY A 337 85.27 -0.09 -26.77
N LEU A 338 84.77 0.75 -27.68
CA LEU A 338 83.55 1.54 -27.45
C LEU A 338 82.29 0.67 -27.40
N ASN A 339 82.19 -0.38 -28.23
CA ASN A 339 81.09 -1.35 -28.16
C ASN A 339 81.14 -2.23 -26.90
N ALA A 340 82.31 -2.36 -26.28
CA ALA A 340 82.47 -3.10 -25.02
C ALA A 340 81.96 -2.32 -23.79
N LEU A 341 81.71 -1.02 -23.90
CA LEU A 341 81.27 -0.16 -22.79
C LEU A 341 79.77 0.16 -22.86
N PRO A 342 79.10 0.40 -21.71
CA PRO A 342 77.74 0.92 -21.69
C PRO A 342 77.62 2.24 -22.44
N GLY A 343 76.41 2.52 -22.92
CA GLY A 343 76.05 3.80 -23.54
C GLY A 343 75.74 3.65 -25.02
N VAL A 344 76.00 4.70 -25.80
CA VAL A 344 75.49 4.83 -27.18
C VAL A 344 75.90 3.66 -28.10
N TYR A 345 77.10 3.09 -27.88
CA TYR A 345 77.64 2.01 -28.72
C TYR A 345 77.39 0.60 -28.13
N GLY A 346 77.59 0.39 -26.82
CA GLY A 346 77.40 -0.94 -26.22
C GLY A 346 76.02 -1.19 -25.57
N GLY A 347 75.13 -0.20 -25.50
CA GLY A 347 73.79 -0.35 -24.93
C GLY A 347 73.79 -0.49 -23.41
N GLU A 348 72.88 -1.31 -22.87
CA GLU A 348 72.70 -1.56 -21.41
C GLU A 348 73.74 -2.50 -20.79
N ARG A 349 74.93 -2.63 -21.39
CA ARG A 349 75.99 -3.51 -20.85
C ARG A 349 76.49 -2.99 -19.49
N PRO A 350 76.81 -3.87 -18.52
CA PRO A 350 77.52 -3.44 -17.31
C PRO A 350 78.91 -2.86 -17.60
N VAL A 351 79.41 -2.00 -16.72
CA VAL A 351 80.76 -1.43 -16.82
C VAL A 351 81.81 -2.51 -16.53
N VAL A 352 82.88 -2.55 -17.32
CA VAL A 352 84.03 -3.45 -17.13
C VAL A 352 85.32 -2.65 -16.87
N GLU A 353 86.18 -3.12 -15.96
CA GLU A 353 87.34 -2.35 -15.47
C GLU A 353 88.56 -2.36 -16.41
N GLN A 354 88.74 -3.41 -17.22
CA GLN A 354 89.96 -3.62 -18.01
C GLN A 354 89.99 -2.80 -19.32
N LEU A 355 90.13 -1.49 -19.22
CA LEU A 355 90.03 -0.55 -20.35
C LEU A 355 91.37 -0.18 -20.99
N SER A 356 92.45 -0.90 -20.69
CA SER A 356 93.80 -0.59 -21.21
C SER A 356 93.84 -0.57 -22.74
N ALA A 357 93.20 -1.55 -23.40
CA ALA A 357 93.13 -1.64 -24.85
C ALA A 357 92.39 -0.44 -25.48
N LEU A 358 91.25 -0.05 -24.91
CA LEU A 358 90.52 1.12 -25.39
C LEU A 358 91.33 2.42 -25.19
N ARG A 359 91.96 2.59 -24.02
CA ARG A 359 92.80 3.77 -23.73
C ARG A 359 93.96 3.88 -24.72
N GLU A 360 94.61 2.77 -25.03
CA GLU A 360 95.68 2.73 -26.03
C GLU A 360 95.18 3.09 -27.43
N ALA A 361 94.04 2.54 -27.86
CA ALA A 361 93.44 2.84 -29.15
C ALA A 361 93.09 4.34 -29.31
N VAL A 362 92.58 4.96 -28.24
CA VAL A 362 92.29 6.41 -28.19
C VAL A 362 93.57 7.22 -28.40
N LEU A 363 94.62 6.89 -27.64
CA LEU A 363 95.89 7.62 -27.66
C LEU A 363 96.53 7.60 -29.05
N TRP A 364 96.58 6.42 -29.69
CA TRP A 364 97.22 6.27 -31.00
C TRP A 364 96.42 6.89 -32.14
N ASN A 365 95.09 6.94 -32.05
CA ASN A 365 94.26 7.69 -33.01
C ASN A 365 94.33 9.23 -32.82
N ARG A 366 95.11 9.73 -31.84
CA ARG A 366 95.12 11.15 -31.43
C ARG A 366 93.72 11.71 -31.16
N LYS A 367 92.80 10.86 -30.73
CA LYS A 367 91.43 11.25 -30.36
C LYS A 367 91.42 11.62 -28.88
N LYS A 368 90.59 12.59 -28.48
CA LYS A 368 90.25 12.79 -27.07
C LYS A 368 89.26 11.69 -26.68
N ALA A 369 89.57 10.91 -25.65
CA ALA A 369 88.53 10.14 -24.95
C ALA A 369 88.10 10.87 -23.68
N SER A 370 86.79 10.87 -23.47
CA SER A 370 86.18 11.20 -22.19
C SER A 370 85.70 9.88 -21.60
N PHE A 371 86.15 9.57 -20.38
CA PHE A 371 85.66 8.44 -19.61
C PHE A 371 84.83 8.99 -18.46
N THR A 372 83.62 8.48 -18.30
CA THR A 372 82.78 8.81 -17.15
C THR A 372 83.14 7.87 -16.01
N TYR A 373 83.69 8.42 -14.94
CA TYR A 373 83.90 7.70 -13.69
C TYR A 373 82.77 8.08 -12.73
N PRO A 374 82.20 7.13 -11.96
CA PRO A 374 81.04 7.42 -11.11
C PRO A 374 81.36 8.35 -9.93
N GLU A 375 82.64 8.49 -9.57
CA GLU A 375 83.11 9.33 -8.46
C GLU A 375 83.83 10.59 -8.94
N ARG A 376 83.85 11.62 -8.08
CA ARG A 376 84.42 12.94 -8.39
C ARG A 376 85.95 12.87 -8.31
N VAL A 377 86.63 13.23 -9.40
CA VAL A 377 88.09 13.36 -9.43
C VAL A 377 88.55 14.48 -8.50
N LEU A 378 89.43 14.17 -7.55
CA LEU A 378 89.87 15.11 -6.52
C LEU A 378 91.20 15.79 -6.89
N PHE A 379 92.12 15.08 -7.55
CA PHE A 379 93.31 15.71 -8.13
C PHE A 379 93.89 14.93 -9.32
N ALA A 380 94.70 15.61 -10.13
CA ALA A 380 95.46 15.00 -11.22
C ALA A 380 96.90 15.55 -11.25
N GLU A 381 97.89 14.66 -11.35
CA GLU A 381 99.31 15.03 -11.41
C GLU A 381 100.06 14.23 -12.49
N PHE A 382 101.01 14.90 -13.14
CA PHE A 382 101.87 14.33 -14.17
C PHE A 382 103.17 13.80 -13.56
N LEU A 383 103.35 12.47 -13.58
CA LEU A 383 104.52 11.82 -12.99
C LEU A 383 105.74 11.79 -13.94
N SER A 384 105.52 11.97 -15.25
CA SER A 384 106.53 12.27 -16.29
C SER A 384 105.81 12.27 -17.65
N GLN A 385 106.53 12.58 -18.75
CA GLN A 385 105.99 12.95 -20.07
C GLN A 385 104.90 12.07 -20.69
N LYS A 386 104.56 10.89 -20.15
CA LYS A 386 103.49 10.02 -20.69
C LYS A 386 102.63 9.30 -19.65
N LYS A 387 102.67 9.67 -18.37
CA LYS A 387 101.79 9.06 -17.34
C LYS A 387 101.18 10.13 -16.44
N MET A 388 99.85 10.10 -16.34
CA MET A 388 99.04 10.93 -15.44
C MET A 388 98.31 10.01 -14.49
N ILE A 389 98.44 10.25 -13.18
CA ILE A 389 97.59 9.60 -12.18
C ILE A 389 96.39 10.52 -11.94
N VAL A 390 95.21 9.92 -11.94
CA VAL A 390 93.94 10.55 -11.62
C VAL A 390 93.40 9.80 -10.42
N VAL A 391 93.24 10.49 -9.29
CA VAL A 391 92.64 9.94 -8.07
C VAL A 391 91.29 10.59 -7.85
#